data_AF-A0A7J3BQT7-F1
#
_entry.id   AF-A0A7J3BQT7-F1
#
_cell.length_a   1.000
_cell.length_b   1.000
_cell.length_c   1.000
_cell.angle_alpha   90.00
_cell.angle_beta   90.00
_cell.angle_gamma   90.00
#
_symmetry.space_group_name_H-M   'P 1'
#
loop_
_entity.id
_entity.type
_entity.pdbx_description
1 polymer ?
#
loop_
_entity_poly.entity_id
_entity_poly.type
_entity_poly.pdbx_seq_one_letter_code
_entity_poly.pdbx_strand_id
1 'polypeptide(L)'
;MSTFNKLLIIAVLLAFLFPSPALLLKHYILFFLSLSVLFSLLASDQKFSFNLNSLLDGVLYNYIILGGAIFLFSLFLPDAEMRNGILLYAVFPPAVGMLSLSSQWKGKVENVFIFQIASYFFSLLFVPFAALFFIGKTVDLMILVYYIVGAFIVPYLLNAFLVGYLRFKIS
;
A
#
# COMPACT_ATOMS: atom_id res chain seq x y z
N MET A 1 25.06 7.10 -5.07
CA MET A 1 23.60 7.28 -4.87
C MET A 1 22.93 7.31 -6.24
N SER A 2 21.90 6.49 -6.48
CA SER A 2 21.20 6.44 -7.77
C SER A 2 20.48 7.76 -8.07
N THR A 3 20.24 8.08 -9.34
CA THR A 3 19.46 9.25 -9.76
C THR A 3 18.07 9.24 -9.13
N PHE A 4 17.44 8.07 -9.03
CA PHE A 4 16.16 7.87 -8.35
C PHE A 4 16.19 8.34 -6.89
N ASN A 5 17.20 7.92 -6.11
CA ASN A 5 17.32 8.33 -4.71
C ASN A 5 17.52 9.85 -4.57
N LYS A 6 18.27 10.48 -5.50
CA LYS A 6 18.45 11.94 -5.51
C LYS A 6 17.12 12.65 -5.74
N LEU A 7 16.34 12.20 -6.71
CA LEU A 7 15.02 12.76 -7.01
C LEU A 7 14.05 12.60 -5.83
N LEU A 8 14.06 11.44 -5.16
CA LEU A 8 13.20 11.19 -4.00
C LEU A 8 13.55 12.14 -2.83
N ILE A 9 14.84 12.33 -2.54
CA ILE A 9 15.28 13.28 -1.51
C ILE A 9 14.87 14.70 -1.88
N ILE A 10 15.10 15.13 -3.13
CA ILE A 10 14.69 16.46 -3.60
C ILE A 10 13.18 16.64 -3.49
N ALA A 11 12.38 15.64 -3.87
CA ALA A 11 10.92 15.70 -3.77
C ALA A 11 10.46 15.86 -2.31
N VAL A 12 11.05 15.11 -1.37
CA VAL A 12 10.75 15.23 0.06
C VAL A 12 11.14 16.60 0.60
N LEU A 13 12.34 17.10 0.27
CA LEU A 13 12.79 18.43 0.69
C LEU A 13 11.90 19.54 0.13
N LEU A 14 11.52 19.46 -1.15
CA LEU A 14 10.61 20.42 -1.76
C LEU A 14 9.22 20.38 -1.11
N ALA A 15 8.68 19.20 -0.82
CA ALA A 15 7.39 19.07 -0.14
C ALA A 15 7.41 19.66 1.27
N PHE A 16 8.55 19.54 1.98
CA PHE A 16 8.73 20.11 3.31
C PHE A 16 8.88 21.64 3.28
N LEU A 17 9.68 22.16 2.35
CA LEU A 17 9.95 23.62 2.24
C LEU A 17 8.81 24.38 1.57
N PHE A 18 8.08 23.74 0.66
CA PHE A 18 6.98 24.32 -0.10
C PHE A 18 5.75 23.41 -0.01
N PRO A 19 4.96 23.47 1.08
CA PRO A 19 3.81 22.58 1.27
C PRO A 19 2.58 22.96 0.43
N SER A 20 2.52 24.20 -0.09
CA SER A 20 1.35 24.71 -0.84
C SER A 20 0.90 23.83 -2.03
N PRO A 21 1.79 23.24 -2.84
CA PRO A 21 1.38 22.32 -3.91
C PRO A 21 0.66 21.08 -3.41
N ALA A 22 0.95 20.60 -2.19
CA ALA A 22 0.26 19.44 -1.62
C ALA A 22 -1.24 19.70 -1.40
N LEU A 23 -1.62 20.94 -1.08
CA LEU A 23 -3.03 21.33 -0.91
C LEU A 23 -3.81 21.29 -2.22
N LEU A 24 -3.14 21.57 -3.36
CA LEU A 24 -3.74 21.48 -4.69
C LEU A 24 -3.90 20.02 -5.12
N LEU A 25 -2.88 19.21 -4.85
CA LEU A 25 -2.82 17.81 -5.26
C LEU A 25 -3.65 16.86 -4.37
N LYS A 26 -4.19 17.32 -3.24
CA LYS A 26 -4.93 16.46 -2.30
C LYS A 26 -6.08 15.68 -2.93
N HIS A 27 -6.75 16.26 -3.92
CA HIS A 27 -7.89 15.64 -4.64
C HIS A 27 -7.45 14.54 -5.61
N TYR A 28 -6.16 14.52 -5.97
CA TYR A 28 -5.58 13.58 -6.93
C TYR A 28 -4.73 12.49 -6.26
N ILE A 29 -4.60 12.49 -4.92
CA ILE A 29 -3.78 11.51 -4.19
C ILE A 29 -4.20 10.08 -4.54
N LEU A 30 -5.52 9.81 -4.55
CA LEU A 30 -6.03 8.48 -4.87
C LEU A 30 -5.66 8.05 -6.28
N PHE A 31 -5.73 8.97 -7.25
CA PHE A 31 -5.35 8.72 -8.63
C PHE A 31 -3.86 8.37 -8.74
N PHE A 32 -2.98 9.18 -8.15
CA PHE A 32 -1.53 8.94 -8.18
C PHE A 32 -1.15 7.65 -7.45
N LEU A 33 -1.80 7.35 -6.33
CA LEU A 33 -1.60 6.10 -5.60
C LEU A 33 -2.02 4.89 -6.46
N SER A 34 -3.21 4.94 -7.06
CA SER A 34 -3.71 3.91 -7.96
C SER A 34 -2.78 3.67 -9.16
N LEU A 35 -2.28 4.76 -9.76
CA LEU A 35 -1.32 4.69 -10.86
C LEU A 35 0.02 4.09 -10.44
N SER A 36 0.51 4.44 -9.24
CA SER A 36 1.72 3.84 -8.66
C SER A 36 1.54 2.34 -8.46
N VAL A 37 0.35 1.89 -8.01
CA VAL A 37 0.04 0.46 -7.84
C VAL A 37 0.04 -0.25 -9.17
N LEU A 38 -0.66 0.30 -10.16
CA LEU A 38 -0.71 -0.26 -11.50
C LEU A 38 0.69 -0.44 -12.09
N PHE A 39 1.54 0.58 -12.03
CA PHE A 39 2.90 0.48 -12.56
C PHE A 39 3.78 -0.48 -11.78
N SER A 40 3.63 -0.54 -10.45
CA SER A 40 4.37 -1.52 -9.65
C SER A 40 3.98 -2.96 -10.00
N LEU A 41 2.69 -3.21 -10.28
CA LEU A 41 2.21 -4.51 -10.72
C LEU A 41 2.72 -4.85 -12.13
N LEU A 42 2.61 -3.92 -13.07
CA LEU A 42 3.07 -4.10 -14.46
C LEU A 42 4.59 -4.31 -14.56
N ALA A 43 5.37 -3.69 -13.68
CA ALA A 43 6.82 -3.85 -13.64
C ALA A 43 7.28 -5.16 -12.99
N SER A 44 6.40 -5.87 -12.28
CA SER A 44 6.74 -7.14 -11.65
C SER A 44 6.62 -8.29 -12.64
N ASP A 45 7.61 -9.20 -12.65
CA ASP A 45 7.50 -10.47 -13.37
C ASP A 45 6.50 -11.36 -12.64
N GLN A 46 5.23 -11.29 -13.05
CA GLN A 46 4.11 -11.97 -12.40
C GLN A 46 4.18 -13.48 -12.62
N LYS A 47 4.87 -14.17 -11.71
CA LYS A 47 4.86 -15.63 -11.58
C LYS A 47 4.12 -15.99 -10.31
N PHE A 48 2.97 -16.65 -10.45
CA PHE A 48 2.21 -17.12 -9.32
C PHE A 48 2.82 -18.43 -8.80
N SER A 49 3.44 -18.38 -7.62
CA SER A 49 3.82 -19.58 -6.85
C SER A 49 3.21 -19.52 -5.45
N PHE A 50 2.11 -20.24 -5.23
CA PHE A 50 1.48 -20.24 -3.92
C PHE A 50 2.40 -20.86 -2.86
N ASN A 51 2.72 -20.11 -1.82
CA ASN A 51 3.51 -20.57 -0.69
C ASN A 51 2.89 -20.04 0.60
N LEU A 52 2.31 -20.95 1.40
CA LEU A 52 1.61 -20.60 2.63
C LEU A 52 2.56 -20.01 3.69
N ASN A 53 3.79 -20.51 3.80
CA ASN A 53 4.77 -19.97 4.75
C ASN A 53 5.10 -18.52 4.43
N SER A 54 5.26 -18.20 3.14
CA SER A 54 5.48 -16.82 2.70
C SER A 54 4.32 -15.88 3.04
N LEU A 55 3.08 -16.37 2.96
CA LEU A 55 1.90 -15.61 3.37
C LEU A 55 1.90 -15.35 4.88
N LEU A 56 2.20 -16.37 5.68
CA LEU A 56 2.29 -16.25 7.14
C LEU A 56 3.42 -15.31 7.55
N ASP A 57 4.58 -15.40 6.90
CA ASP A 57 5.69 -14.46 7.09
C ASP A 57 5.24 -13.03 6.78
N GLY A 58 4.55 -12.83 5.65
CA GLY A 58 3.99 -11.53 5.30
C GLY A 58 3.04 -10.98 6.37
N VAL A 59 2.14 -11.81 6.90
CA VAL A 59 1.23 -11.43 7.99
C VAL A 59 2.00 -11.06 9.25
N LEU A 60 2.97 -11.90 9.64
CA LEU A 60 3.80 -11.70 10.81
C LEU A 60 4.58 -10.38 10.70
N TYR A 61 5.27 -10.14 9.59
CA TYR A 61 6.10 -8.94 9.45
C TYR A 61 5.28 -7.68 9.24
N ASN A 62 4.22 -7.71 8.43
CA ASN A 62 3.43 -6.52 8.09
C ASN A 62 2.44 -6.14 9.18
N TYR A 63 1.61 -7.08 9.63
CA TYR A 63 0.50 -6.76 10.55
C TYR A 63 0.90 -6.89 12.02
N ILE A 64 1.71 -7.90 12.36
CA ILE A 64 2.08 -8.13 13.77
C ILE A 64 3.28 -7.27 14.15
N ILE A 65 4.41 -7.40 13.46
CA ILE A 65 5.67 -6.72 13.83
C ILE A 65 5.59 -5.23 13.47
N LEU A 66 5.41 -4.90 12.18
CA LEU A 66 5.37 -3.51 11.74
C LEU A 66 4.11 -2.80 12.24
N GLY A 67 2.93 -3.39 12.02
CA GLY A 67 1.66 -2.85 12.52
C GLY A 67 1.66 -2.68 14.04
N GLY A 68 2.15 -3.68 14.79
CA GLY A 68 2.31 -3.59 16.24
C GLY A 68 3.28 -2.49 16.67
N ALA A 69 4.41 -2.33 15.99
CA ALA A 69 5.36 -1.26 16.28
C ALA A 69 4.76 0.13 16.04
N ILE A 70 4.05 0.33 14.93
CA ILE A 70 3.36 1.58 14.61
C ILE A 70 2.23 1.86 15.62
N PHE A 71 1.49 0.82 16.00
CA PHE A 71 0.46 0.90 17.04
C PHE A 71 1.07 1.35 18.38
N LEU A 72 2.16 0.71 18.83
CA LEU A 72 2.85 1.10 20.06
C LEU A 72 3.37 2.54 19.98
N PHE A 73 3.92 2.94 18.83
CA PHE A 73 4.33 4.33 18.60
C PHE A 73 3.17 5.31 18.75
N SER A 74 1.97 4.96 18.29
CA SER A 74 0.78 5.80 18.40
C SER A 74 0.39 6.14 19.84
N LEU A 75 0.77 5.30 20.81
CA LEU A 75 0.47 5.51 22.24
C LEU A 75 1.24 6.70 22.83
N PHE A 76 2.38 7.06 22.22
CA PHE A 76 3.20 8.20 22.65
C PHE A 76 2.78 9.52 22.01
N LEU A 77 1.76 9.52 21.14
CA LEU A 77 1.31 10.73 20.46
C LEU A 77 0.29 11.49 21.31
N PRO A 78 0.50 12.80 21.54
CA PRO A 78 -0.37 13.59 22.40
C PRO A 78 -1.70 13.91 21.73
N ASP A 79 -1.67 14.14 20.41
CA ASP A 79 -2.85 14.55 19.65
C ASP A 79 -3.70 13.35 19.20
N ALA A 80 -5.02 13.47 19.38
CA ALA A 80 -5.95 12.39 19.08
C ALA A 80 -6.13 12.15 17.57
N GLU A 81 -6.14 13.21 16.75
CA GLU A 81 -6.27 13.07 15.31
C GLU A 81 -5.03 12.42 14.70
N MET A 82 -3.85 12.85 15.15
CA MET A 82 -2.57 12.28 14.74
C MET A 82 -2.47 10.80 15.13
N ARG A 83 -2.89 10.44 16.35
CA ARG A 83 -2.97 9.04 16.80
C ARG A 83 -3.91 8.22 15.91
N ASN A 84 -5.09 8.73 15.57
CA ASN A 84 -6.03 8.04 14.69
C ASN A 84 -5.45 7.81 13.29
N GLY A 85 -4.75 8.81 12.73
CA GLY A 85 -4.06 8.67 11.44
C GLY A 85 -2.96 7.60 11.46
N ILE A 86 -2.18 7.54 12.54
CA ILE A 86 -1.12 6.54 12.71
C ILE A 86 -1.70 5.14 12.97
N LEU A 87 -2.80 5.03 13.71
CA LEU A 87 -3.52 3.77 13.90
C LEU A 87 -4.08 3.23 12.57
N LEU A 88 -4.64 4.10 11.72
CA LEU A 88 -5.02 3.71 10.36
C LEU A 88 -3.81 3.21 9.58
N TYR A 89 -2.68 3.91 9.64
CA TYR A 89 -1.46 3.49 8.95
C TYR A 89 -0.97 2.09 9.39
N ALA A 90 -1.12 1.74 10.67
CA ALA A 90 -0.72 0.44 11.20
C ALA A 90 -1.53 -0.75 10.64
N VAL A 91 -2.78 -0.51 10.21
CA VAL A 91 -3.71 -1.57 9.78
C VAL A 91 -3.83 -1.67 8.25
N PHE A 92 -3.28 -0.70 7.52
CA PHE A 92 -3.34 -0.67 6.06
C PHE A 92 -2.52 -1.82 5.43
N PRO A 93 -2.89 -2.26 4.21
CA PRO A 93 -2.16 -3.29 3.49
C PRO A 93 -0.72 -2.84 3.15
N PRO A 94 0.17 -3.80 2.80
CA PRO A 94 1.57 -3.52 2.52
C PRO A 94 1.76 -2.49 1.40
N ALA A 95 2.81 -1.69 1.54
CA ALA A 95 3.12 -0.60 0.63
C ALA A 95 3.39 -1.08 -0.81
N VAL A 96 2.93 -0.28 -1.76
CA VAL A 96 3.00 -0.54 -3.20
C VAL A 96 4.44 -0.76 -3.67
N GLY A 97 5.39 0.00 -3.13
CA GLY A 97 6.80 -0.07 -3.50
C GLY A 97 7.50 -1.38 -3.10
N MET A 98 6.84 -2.28 -2.35
CA MET A 98 7.49 -3.50 -1.85
C MET A 98 7.93 -4.46 -2.96
N LEU A 99 7.21 -4.53 -4.09
CA LEU A 99 7.64 -5.36 -5.24
C LEU A 99 8.94 -4.85 -5.85
N SER A 100 8.99 -3.55 -6.14
CA SER A 100 10.15 -2.88 -6.70
C SER A 100 11.35 -2.97 -5.76
N LEU A 101 11.16 -2.74 -4.46
CA LEU A 101 12.21 -2.86 -3.45
C LEU A 101 12.70 -4.30 -3.31
N SER A 102 11.78 -5.27 -3.29
CA SER A 102 12.15 -6.69 -3.22
C SER A 102 12.95 -7.13 -4.44
N SER A 103 12.57 -6.69 -5.64
CA SER A 103 13.34 -6.94 -6.86
C SER A 103 14.75 -6.33 -6.77
N GLN A 104 14.86 -5.07 -6.34
CA GLN A 104 16.15 -4.39 -6.17
C GLN A 104 17.06 -5.09 -5.15
N TRP A 105 16.49 -5.67 -4.09
CA TRP A 105 17.23 -6.36 -3.03
C TRP A 105 17.38 -7.86 -3.26
N LYS A 106 17.05 -8.36 -4.47
CA LYS A 106 17.12 -9.80 -4.82
C LYS A 106 16.27 -10.69 -3.89
N GLY A 107 15.18 -10.13 -3.36
CA GLY A 107 14.17 -10.86 -2.62
C GLY A 107 13.29 -11.73 -3.54
N LYS A 108 12.44 -12.55 -2.92
CA LYS A 108 11.48 -13.40 -3.63
C LYS A 108 10.24 -12.59 -4.00
N VAL A 109 10.25 -11.97 -5.18
CA VAL A 109 9.19 -11.05 -5.65
C VAL A 109 7.83 -11.75 -5.72
N GLU A 110 7.81 -13.03 -6.09
CA GLU A 110 6.60 -13.86 -6.20
C GLU A 110 5.88 -13.99 -4.85
N ASN A 111 6.64 -14.19 -3.77
CA ASN A 111 6.11 -14.28 -2.43
C ASN A 111 5.46 -12.97 -1.97
N VAL A 112 6.14 -11.85 -2.23
CA VAL A 112 5.68 -10.50 -1.87
C VAL A 112 4.42 -10.14 -2.66
N PHE A 113 4.39 -10.50 -3.95
CA PHE A 113 3.24 -10.30 -4.82
C PHE A 113 2.00 -11.02 -4.33
N ILE A 114 2.12 -12.30 -3.98
CA ILE A 114 0.97 -13.10 -3.50
C ILE A 114 0.47 -12.56 -2.16
N PHE A 115 1.37 -12.24 -1.23
CA PHE A 115 1.00 -11.62 0.03
C PHE A 115 0.31 -10.27 -0.16
N GLN A 116 0.81 -9.44 -1.08
CA GLN A 116 0.24 -8.13 -1.36
C GLN A 116 -1.17 -8.24 -1.93
N ILE A 117 -1.41 -9.14 -2.90
CA ILE A 117 -2.75 -9.40 -3.43
C ILE A 117 -3.69 -9.88 -2.33
N ALA A 118 -3.28 -10.90 -1.56
CA ALA A 118 -4.08 -11.43 -0.47
C ALA A 118 -4.44 -10.33 0.55
N SER A 119 -3.47 -9.49 0.88
CA SER A 119 -3.65 -8.36 1.82
C SER A 119 -4.56 -7.27 1.26
N TYR A 120 -4.53 -6.98 -0.05
CA TYR A 120 -5.45 -6.03 -0.67
C TYR A 120 -6.90 -6.46 -0.53
N PHE A 121 -7.21 -7.73 -0.83
CA PHE A 121 -8.56 -8.26 -0.65
C PHE A 121 -8.95 -8.36 0.83
N PHE A 122 -8.04 -8.83 1.68
CA PHE A 122 -8.26 -8.90 3.13
C PHE A 122 -8.55 -7.52 3.74
N SER A 123 -7.87 -6.47 3.25
CA SER A 123 -8.03 -5.12 3.77
C SER A 123 -9.42 -4.53 3.59
N LEU A 124 -10.19 -4.98 2.57
CA LEU A 124 -11.59 -4.55 2.37
C LEU A 124 -12.46 -4.78 3.61
N LEU A 125 -12.16 -5.82 4.39
CA LEU A 125 -12.85 -6.10 5.64
C LEU A 125 -12.01 -5.65 6.84
N PHE A 126 -10.73 -6.02 6.85
CA PHE A 126 -9.87 -5.82 8.00
C PHE A 126 -9.69 -4.35 8.37
N VAL A 127 -9.45 -3.47 7.38
CA VAL A 127 -9.19 -2.04 7.66
C VAL A 127 -10.44 -1.34 8.21
N PRO A 128 -11.64 -1.45 7.61
CA PRO A 128 -12.85 -0.88 8.21
C PRO A 128 -13.15 -1.41 9.61
N PHE A 129 -13.01 -2.72 9.85
CA PHE A 129 -13.25 -3.28 11.18
C PHE A 129 -12.23 -2.83 12.21
N ALA A 130 -10.95 -2.80 11.85
CA ALA A 130 -9.90 -2.32 12.73
C ALA A 130 -10.06 -0.82 13.03
N ALA A 131 -10.41 0.00 12.03
CA ALA A 131 -10.71 1.41 12.23
C ALA A 131 -11.90 1.61 13.18
N LEU A 132 -12.99 0.85 13.00
CA LEU A 132 -14.13 0.90 13.90
C LEU A 132 -13.76 0.48 15.34
N PHE A 133 -12.89 -0.51 15.50
CA PHE A 133 -12.48 -1.02 16.81
C PHE A 133 -11.55 -0.05 17.54
N PHE A 134 -10.53 0.49 16.87
CA PHE A 134 -9.51 1.32 17.49
C PHE A 134 -9.86 2.82 17.56
N ILE A 135 -10.60 3.32 16.57
CA ILE A 135 -10.90 4.76 16.43
C ILE A 135 -12.36 5.05 16.77
N GLY A 136 -13.27 4.11 16.46
CA GLY A 136 -14.69 4.22 16.75
C GLY A 136 -15.50 4.79 15.58
N LYS A 137 -16.70 5.28 15.89
CA LYS A 137 -17.72 5.72 14.90
C LYS A 137 -17.41 7.04 14.18
N THR A 138 -16.29 7.69 14.51
CA THR A 138 -15.84 8.92 13.85
C THR A 138 -15.29 8.66 12.45
N VAL A 139 -14.97 7.41 12.13
CA VAL A 139 -14.45 7.02 10.81
C VAL A 139 -15.58 6.64 9.87
N ASP A 140 -15.60 7.25 8.69
CA ASP A 140 -16.48 6.84 7.61
C ASP A 140 -15.96 5.56 6.94
N LEU A 141 -16.63 4.44 7.23
CA LEU A 141 -16.27 3.13 6.71
C LEU A 141 -16.42 3.04 5.18
N MET A 142 -17.38 3.75 4.59
CA MET A 142 -17.61 3.73 3.15
C MET A 142 -16.48 4.44 2.42
N ILE A 143 -15.96 5.53 3.00
CA ILE A 143 -14.78 6.21 2.47
C ILE A 143 -13.54 5.30 2.51
N LEU A 144 -13.34 4.54 3.61
CA LEU A 144 -12.23 3.60 3.69
C LEU A 144 -12.32 2.51 2.61
N VAL A 145 -13.50 1.90 2.43
CA VAL A 145 -13.72 0.92 1.38
C VAL A 145 -13.47 1.53 0.00
N TYR A 146 -13.98 2.75 -0.26
CA TYR A 146 -13.74 3.46 -1.50
C TYR A 146 -12.25 3.67 -1.79
N TYR A 147 -11.46 4.07 -0.78
CA TYR A 147 -10.02 4.22 -0.92
C TYR A 147 -9.31 2.90 -1.18
N ILE A 148 -9.68 1.82 -0.48
CA ILE A 148 -9.07 0.51 -0.70
C ILE A 148 -9.39 0.00 -2.11
N VAL A 149 -10.64 0.12 -2.54
CA VAL A 149 -11.06 -0.29 -3.88
C VAL A 149 -10.34 0.53 -4.94
N GLY A 150 -10.38 1.86 -4.85
CA GLY A 150 -9.80 2.75 -5.85
C GLY A 150 -8.27 2.68 -5.92
N ALA A 151 -7.60 2.55 -4.77
CA ALA A 151 -6.15 2.53 -4.69
C ALA A 151 -5.55 1.16 -5.01
N PHE A 152 -6.22 0.05 -4.68
CA PHE A 152 -5.59 -1.27 -4.74
C PHE A 152 -6.34 -2.25 -5.64
N ILE A 153 -7.67 -2.37 -5.49
CA ILE A 153 -8.45 -3.37 -6.21
C ILE A 153 -8.60 -3.01 -7.69
N VAL A 154 -8.98 -1.77 -7.99
CA VAL A 154 -9.12 -1.28 -9.37
C VAL A 154 -7.82 -1.43 -10.18
N PRO A 155 -6.65 -0.94 -9.73
CA PRO A 155 -5.42 -1.09 -10.50
C PRO A 155 -4.98 -2.55 -10.62
N TYR A 156 -5.26 -3.40 -9.63
CA TYR A 156 -5.03 -4.84 -9.75
C TYR A 156 -5.87 -5.48 -10.85
N LEU A 157 -7.18 -5.23 -10.88
CA LEU A 157 -8.07 -5.75 -11.92
C LEU A 157 -7.68 -5.23 -13.30
N LEU A 158 -7.30 -3.96 -13.39
CA LEU A 158 -6.81 -3.37 -14.64
C LEU A 158 -5.51 -4.04 -15.10
N ASN A 159 -4.55 -4.28 -14.20
CA ASN A 159 -3.35 -5.05 -14.50
C ASN A 159 -3.70 -6.46 -15.02
N ALA A 160 -4.59 -7.18 -14.34
CA ALA A 160 -4.99 -8.53 -14.75
C ALA A 160 -5.60 -8.54 -16.15
N PHE A 161 -6.46 -7.56 -16.45
CA PHE A 161 -7.03 -7.38 -17.79
C PHE A 161 -5.97 -7.07 -18.84
N LEU A 162 -5.07 -6.12 -18.59
CA LEU A 162 -4.03 -5.71 -19.53
C LEU A 162 -3.04 -6.84 -19.82
N VAL A 163 -2.52 -7.51 -18.78
CA VAL A 163 -1.59 -8.63 -18.94
C VAL A 163 -2.27 -9.81 -19.64
N GLY A 164 -3.52 -10.13 -19.27
CA GLY A 164 -4.30 -11.17 -19.93
C GLY A 164 -4.53 -10.89 -21.41
N TYR A 165 -4.97 -9.66 -21.75
CA TYR A 165 -5.21 -9.23 -23.12
C TYR A 165 -3.93 -9.22 -23.97
N LEU A 166 -2.82 -8.71 -23.44
CA LEU A 166 -1.54 -8.63 -24.16
C LEU A 166 -0.93 -10.01 -24.42
N ARG A 167 -1.05 -10.95 -23.47
CA ARG A 167 -0.57 -12.33 -23.67
C ARG A 167 -1.37 -13.10 -24.73
N PHE A 168 -2.67 -12.85 -24.86
CA PHE A 168 -3.52 -13.49 -25.88
C PHE A 168 -3.26 -12.99 -27.31
N LYS A 169 -2.76 -11.76 -27.49
CA LYS A 169 -2.57 -11.16 -28.82
C LYS A 169 -1.19 -11.46 -29.43
N ILE A 170 -0.25 -11.96 -28.63
CA ILE A 170 1.16 -12.22 -29.02
C ILE A 170 1.44 -13.74 -29.15
N SER A 171 0.47 -14.60 -28.81
CA SER A 171 0.52 -16.05 -29.03
C SER A 171 -0.30 -16.47 -30.24
#